data_AF-A0A2Z5R2E2-F1
#
_entry.id   AF-A0A2Z5R2E2-F1
#
_cell.length_a   1.000
_cell.length_b   1.000
_cell.length_c   1.000
_cell.angle_alpha   90.00
_cell.angle_beta   90.00
_cell.angle_gamma   90.00
#
_symmetry.space_group_name_H-M   'P 1'
#
loop_
_entity.id
_entity.type
_entity.pdbx_description
1 polymer ?
#
loop_
_entity_poly.entity_id
_entity_poly.type
_entity_poly.pdbx_seq_one_letter_code
_entity_poly.pdbx_strand_id
1 'polypeptide(L)' 'MNQKLWGKMVSLQATNIVYVPLEEALDGLKMVPQERWDEAAVLFGR' A
#
# COMPACT_ATOMS: atom_id res chain seq x y z
N MET A 1 -21.28 -13.57 13.67
CA MET A 1 -20.12 -13.53 14.58
C MET A 1 -19.14 -12.49 14.05
N ASN A 2 -18.78 -11.49 14.86
CA ASN A 2 -17.82 -10.46 14.44
C ASN A 2 -16.40 -10.93 14.79
N GLN A 3 -15.48 -10.95 13.82
CA GLN A 3 -14.10 -11.36 14.05
C GLN A 3 -13.37 -10.23 14.79
N LYS A 4 -12.97 -10.47 16.04
CA LYS A 4 -12.31 -9.48 16.90
C LYS A 4 -10.85 -9.24 16.46
N LEU A 5 -10.66 -8.55 15.33
CA LEU A 5 -9.35 -8.32 14.67
C LEU A 5 -8.67 -7.03 15.16
N TRP A 6 -8.45 -6.93 16.46
CA TRP A 6 -7.74 -5.79 17.06
C TRP A 6 -6.27 -5.78 16.66
N GLY A 7 -5.67 -4.59 16.50
CA GLY A 7 -4.27 -4.43 16.09
C GLY A 7 -3.98 -4.81 14.62
N LYS A 8 -5.02 -5.09 13.83
CA LYS A 8 -4.93 -5.32 12.39
C LYS A 8 -5.49 -4.14 11.62
N MET A 9 -5.01 -3.96 10.40
CA MET A 9 -5.60 -3.07 9.41
C MET A 9 -6.00 -3.84 8.16
N VAL A 10 -6.91 -3.26 7.39
CA VAL A 10 -7.32 -3.79 6.08
C VAL A 10 -6.39 -3.25 5.00
N SER A 11 -5.93 -4.12 4.11
CA SER A 11 -5.13 -3.78 2.94
C SER A 11 -5.65 -4.49 1.70
N LEU A 12 -5.22 -4.03 0.53
CA LEU A 12 -5.57 -4.59 -0.76
C LEU A 12 -4.32 -5.13 -1.44
N GLN A 13 -4.33 -6.42 -1.78
CA GLN A 13 -3.29 -7.06 -2.59
C GLN A 13 -3.93 -7.52 -3.90
N ALA A 14 -3.65 -6.82 -4.98
CA ALA A 14 -4.36 -6.94 -6.25
C ALA A 14 -5.89 -6.78 -6.04
N THR A 15 -6.64 -7.87 -6.10
CA THR A 15 -8.10 -7.89 -5.89
C THR A 15 -8.51 -8.47 -4.54
N ASN A 16 -7.55 -8.84 -3.70
CA ASN A 16 -7.80 -9.54 -2.45
C ASN A 16 -7.75 -8.57 -1.27
N ILE A 17 -8.83 -8.56 -0.49
CA ILE A 17 -8.88 -7.88 0.80
C ILE A 17 -8.16 -8.75 1.83
N VAL A 18 -7.12 -8.21 2.46
CA VAL A 18 -6.31 -8.91 3.45
C VAL A 18 -6.22 -8.11 4.75
N TYR A 19 -5.98 -8.79 5.86
CA TYR A 19 -5.74 -8.16 7.16
C TYR A 19 -4.26 -8.30 7.54
N VAL A 20 -3.58 -7.18 7.72
CA VAL A 20 -2.15 -7.14 8.07
C VAL A 20 -1.95 -6.54 9.47
N PRO A 21 -0.88 -6.89 10.22
CA PRO A 21 -0.52 -6.19 11.46
C PRO A 21 -0.39 -4.68 11.22
N LEU A 22 -0.92 -3.87 12.15
CA LEU A 22 -0.78 -2.41 12.08
C LEU A 22 0.70 -1.99 12.15
N GLU A 23 1.51 -2.68 12.95
CA GLU A 23 2.94 -2.40 13.12
C GLU A 23 3.75 -2.51 11.81
N GLU A 24 3.42 -3.46 10.93
CA GLU A 24 4.08 -3.61 9.62
C GLU A 24 3.84 -2.39 8.72
N ALA A 25 2.69 -1.72 8.86
CA ALA A 25 2.37 -0.53 8.07
C ALA A 25 3.04 0.75 8.59
N LEU A 26 3.64 0.70 9.78
CA LEU A 26 4.38 1.81 10.37
C LEU A 26 5.88 1.74 10.04
N ASP A 27 6.35 0.62 9.49
CA ASP A 27 7.76 0.46 9.15
C ASP A 27 8.08 1.15 7.81
N GLY A 28 8.73 2.31 7.91
CA GLY A 28 9.21 3.07 6.77
C GLY A 28 8.15 3.90 6.05
N LEU A 29 8.61 4.92 5.35
CA LEU A 29 7.75 5.74 4.49
C LEU A 29 7.61 5.08 3.13
N LYS A 30 6.38 4.73 2.75
CA LYS A 30 6.10 4.21 1.41
C LYS A 30 6.38 5.30 0.36
N MET A 31 7.37 5.05 -0.50
CA MET A 31 7.75 5.95 -1.58
C MET A 31 7.61 5.27 -2.93
N VAL A 32 7.34 6.08 -3.95
CA VAL A 32 7.38 5.63 -5.34
C VAL A 32 8.83 5.77 -5.82
N PRO A 33 9.45 4.72 -6.41
CA PRO A 33 10.81 4.80 -6.97
C PRO A 33 10.93 5.90 -8.03
N GLN A 34 12.10 6.56 -8.10
CA GLN A 34 12.34 7.68 -9.01
C GLN A 34 12.09 7.32 -10.49
N GLU A 35 12.51 6.14 -10.92
CA GLU A 35 12.32 5.64 -12.29
C GLU A 35 10.85 5.69 -12.75
N ARG A 36 9.89 5.45 -11.85
CA ARG A 36 8.46 5.52 -12.19
C ARG A 36 7.97 6.94 -12.40
N TRP A 37 8.57 7.92 -11.72
CA TRP A 37 8.31 9.34 -11.98
C TRP A 37 8.86 9.75 -13.34
N ASP A 38 10.06 9.28 -13.67
CA ASP A 38 10.70 9.55 -14.96
C ASP A 38 9.87 8.96 -16.11
N GLU A 39 9.39 7.73 -15.97
CA GLU A 39 8.47 7.09 -16.92
C GLU A 39 7.14 7.87 -17.05
N ALA A 40 6.55 8.27 -15.91
CA ALA A 40 5.30 9.01 -15.91
C ALA A 40 5.44 10.38 -16.60
N ALA A 41 6.57 11.07 -16.43
CA ALA A 41 6.83 12.34 -17.10
C ALA A 41 6.85 12.20 -18.64
N VAL A 42 7.34 11.07 -19.16
CA VAL A 42 7.30 10.78 -20.60
C VAL A 42 5.88 10.48 -21.08
N LEU A 43 5.11 9.70 -20.31
CA LEU A 43 3.77 9.26 -20.69
C LEU A 43 2.71 10.35 -20.56
N PHE A 44 2.86 11.25 -19.59
CA PHE A 44 1.81 12.21 -19.19
C PHE A 44 2.27 13.68 -19.25
N GLY A 45 3.49 13.98 -19.70
CA GLY A 45 4.10 15.31 -19.67
C GLY A 45 3.71 16.28 -20.79
N ARG A 46 2.48 16.21 -21.31
CA ARG A 46 1.94 17.17 -22.28
C ARG A 46 0.52 17.60 -21.93
#